data_AF-A0A2V7RZR5-F1
#
_entry.id   AF-A0A2V7RZR5-F1
#
_cell.length_a   1.000
_cell.length_b   1.000
_cell.length_c   1.000
_cell.angle_alpha   90.00
_cell.angle_beta   90.00
_cell.angle_gamma   90.00
#
_symmetry.space_group_name_H-M   'P 1'
#
loop_
_entity.id
_entity.type
_entity.pdbx_description
1 polymer ?
#
loop_
_entity_poly.entity_id
_entity_poly.type
_entity_poly.pdbx_seq_one_letter_code
_entity_poly.pdbx_strand_id
1 'polypeptide(L)' 'MASELPRTTGRRTRGGVKRVVLIGSESTGKSTLARRLAEHYGVEWVPEFVREYADSKDGALEFTDHGPIAR' A
#
# COMPACT_ATOMS: atom_id res chain seq x y z
N MET A 1 -6.49 32.55 -16.03
CA MET A 1 -5.31 31.77 -16.45
C MET A 1 -4.93 30.87 -15.30
N ALA A 2 -5.33 29.59 -15.35
CA ALA A 2 -5.06 28.63 -14.28
C ALA A 2 -3.63 28.10 -14.43
N SER A 3 -2.79 28.37 -13.44
CA SER A 3 -1.44 27.82 -13.34
C SER A 3 -1.51 26.33 -13.01
N GLU A 4 -1.12 25.48 -13.95
CA GLU A 4 -0.97 24.05 -13.70
C GLU A 4 0.13 23.81 -12.65
N LEU A 5 -0.26 23.18 -11.55
CA LEU A 5 0.68 22.68 -10.55
C LEU A 5 1.56 21.57 -11.15
N PRO A 6 2.85 21.46 -10.77
CA PRO A 6 3.74 20.44 -11.31
C PRO A 6 3.22 19.05 -10.94
N ARG A 7 2.83 18.27 -11.94
CA ARG A 7 2.48 16.86 -11.76
C ARG A 7 3.73 16.15 -11.27
N THR A 8 3.71 15.71 -10.00
CA THR A 8 4.78 14.92 -9.39
C THR A 8 5.08 13.73 -10.29
N THR A 9 6.23 13.80 -10.97
CA THR A 9 6.68 12.75 -11.88
C THR A 9 7.08 11.55 -11.03
N GLY A 10 6.18 10.56 -10.94
CA GLY A 10 6.49 9.28 -10.31
C GLY A 10 7.79 8.72 -10.87
N ARG A 11 8.73 8.44 -9.98
CA ARG A 11 10.08 7.95 -10.31
C ARG A 11 9.98 6.74 -11.24
N ARG A 12 10.41 6.90 -12.51
CA ARG A 12 10.54 5.79 -13.46
C ARG A 12 11.57 4.79 -12.94
N THR A 13 11.15 3.58 -12.61
CA THR A 13 12.07 2.46 -12.34
C THR A 13 12.73 2.07 -13.66
N ARG A 14 14.01 2.45 -13.85
CA ARG A 14 14.82 1.93 -14.96
C ARG A 14 15.06 0.44 -14.69
N GLY A 15 14.38 -0.43 -15.45
CA GLY A 15 14.60 -1.89 -15.42
C GLY A 15 14.29 -2.60 -14.09
N GLY A 16 13.34 -2.09 -13.30
CA GLY A 16 13.01 -2.64 -11.97
C GLY A 16 11.71 -3.45 -11.95
N VAL A 17 11.59 -4.33 -10.95
CA VAL A 17 10.37 -5.09 -10.64
C VAL A 17 9.15 -4.17 -10.69
N LYS A 18 8.13 -4.57 -11.47
CA LYS A 18 6.86 -3.85 -11.53
C LYS A 18 6.15 -4.03 -10.19
N ARG A 19 5.90 -2.93 -9.49
CA ARG A 19 5.18 -2.92 -8.22
C ARG A 19 3.74 -2.49 -8.48
N VAL A 20 2.80 -3.26 -7.95
CA VAL A 20 1.37 -2.97 -8.01
C VAL A 20 0.90 -2.72 -6.59
N VAL A 21 0.22 -1.59 -6.37
CA VAL A 21 -0.33 -1.22 -5.06
C VAL A 21 -1.86 -1.17 -5.19
N LEU A 22 -2.56 -1.90 -4.33
CA LEU A 22 -4.02 -1.89 -4.25
C LEU A 22 -4.47 -0.87 -3.19
N ILE A 23 -5.25 0.12 -3.59
CA ILE A 23 -5.78 1.17 -2.72
C ILE A 23 -7.31 1.16 -2.71
N GLY A 24 -7.92 1.50 -1.58
CA GLY A 24 -9.37 1.55 -1.42
C GLY A 24 -9.81 1.41 0.05
N SER A 25 -11.09 1.67 0.32
CA SER A 25 -11.68 1.63 1.67
C SER A 25 -11.45 0.28 2.36
N GLU A 26 -11.48 0.27 3.69
CA GLU A 26 -11.42 -0.95 4.49
C GLU A 26 -12.52 -1.94 4.05
N SER A 27 -12.24 -3.25 4.15
CA SER A 27 -13.21 -4.32 3.84
C SER A 27 -13.73 -4.39 2.40
N THR A 28 -13.07 -3.73 1.43
CA THR A 28 -13.37 -3.81 -0.02
C THR A 28 -12.70 -4.99 -0.74
N GLY A 29 -12.14 -5.96 -0.02
CA GLY A 29 -11.55 -7.17 -0.60
C GLY A 29 -10.13 -7.01 -1.16
N LYS A 30 -9.43 -5.91 -0.86
CA LYS A 30 -8.04 -5.65 -1.32
C LYS A 30 -7.08 -6.80 -1.01
N SER A 31 -7.08 -7.30 0.22
CA SER A 31 -6.21 -8.42 0.64
C SER A 31 -6.56 -9.71 -0.09
N THR A 32 -7.85 -9.96 -0.32
CA THR A 32 -8.33 -11.10 -1.12
C THR A 32 -7.85 -11.01 -2.57
N LEU A 33 -7.92 -9.81 -3.17
CA LEU A 33 -7.46 -9.58 -4.53
C LEU A 33 -5.94 -9.68 -4.63
N ALA A 34 -5.19 -9.13 -3.67
CA ALA A 34 -3.73 -9.22 -3.62
C ALA A 34 -3.25 -10.68 -3.62
N ARG A 35 -3.84 -11.52 -2.75
CA ARG A 35 -3.51 -12.95 -2.69
C ARG A 35 -3.82 -13.66 -4.00
N ARG A 36 -4.98 -13.41 -4.61
CA ARG A 36 -5.36 -14.01 -5.90
C ARG A 36 -4.44 -13.60 -7.03
N LEU A 37 -4.01 -12.34 -7.07
CA LEU A 37 -3.04 -11.85 -8.06
C LEU A 37 -1.67 -12.50 -7.87
N ALA A 38 -1.20 -12.62 -6.62
CA ALA A 38 0.04 -13.34 -6.30
C ALA A 38 0.00 -14.79 -6.76
N GLU A 39 -1.06 -15.52 -6.43
CA GLU A 39 -1.26 -16.91 -6.88
C GLU A 39 -1.30 -17.02 -8.41
N HIS A 40 -2.03 -16.12 -9.08
CA HIS A 40 -2.17 -16.14 -10.53
C HIS A 40 -0.85 -15.87 -11.27
N TYR A 41 -0.03 -14.93 -10.78
CA TYR A 41 1.23 -14.56 -11.41
C TYR A 41 2.45 -15.32 -10.83
N GLY A 42 2.26 -16.17 -9.83
CA GLY A 42 3.35 -16.88 -9.16
C GLY A 42 4.34 -15.94 -8.46
N VAL A 43 3.86 -14.85 -7.87
CA VAL A 43 4.67 -13.83 -7.20
C VAL A 43 4.30 -13.71 -5.72
N GLU A 44 5.21 -13.21 -4.91
CA GLU A 44 4.93 -12.89 -3.51
C GLU A 44 4.01 -11.67 -3.40
N TRP A 45 3.13 -11.66 -2.39
CA TRP A 45 2.40 -10.47 -1.96
C TRP A 45 2.78 -10.10 -0.53
N VAL A 46 2.71 -8.82 -0.22
CA VAL A 46 3.01 -8.30 1.11
C VAL A 46 1.69 -8.02 1.84
N PRO A 47 1.46 -8.59 3.04
CA PRO A 47 0.28 -8.31 3.85
C PRO A 47 0.22 -6.86 4.35
N GLU A 48 -0.98 -6.42 4.71
CA GLU A 48 -1.21 -5.08 5.25
C GLU A 48 -0.71 -4.99 6.69
N PHE A 49 0.50 -4.46 6.89
CA PHE A 49 1.13 -4.33 8.21
C PHE A 49 0.36 -3.45 9.19
N VAL A 50 -0.37 -2.44 8.70
CA VAL A 50 -1.21 -1.54 9.52
C VAL A 50 -2.16 -2.31 10.42
N ARG A 51 -2.75 -3.38 9.91
CA ARG A 51 -3.79 -4.12 10.63
C ARG A 51 -3.20 -4.85 11.84
N GLU A 52 -2.12 -5.57 11.62
CA GLU A 52 -1.39 -6.29 12.68
C GLU A 52 -0.83 -5.31 13.72
N TYR A 53 -0.31 -4.16 13.26
CA TYR A 53 0.18 -3.11 14.15
C TYR A 53 -0.94 -2.50 15.00
N ALA A 54 -2.10 -2.20 14.41
CA ALA A 54 -3.26 -1.69 15.13
C ALA A 54 -3.77 -2.70 16.16
N ASP A 55 -3.88 -3.98 15.79
CA ASP A 55 -4.29 -5.05 16.70
C ASP A 55 -3.32 -5.17 17.90
N SER A 56 -2.01 -4.98 17.69
CA SER A 56 -1.01 -4.96 18.77
C SER A 56 -1.13 -3.76 19.72
N LYS A 57 -1.89 -2.73 19.34
CA LYS A 57 -2.16 -1.50 20.08
C LYS A 57 -3.63 -1.38 20.53
N ASP A 58 -4.38 -2.48 20.58
CA ASP A 58 -5.81 -2.49 20.91
C ASP A 58 -6.65 -1.55 20.03
N GLY A 59 -6.26 -1.38 18.76
CA GLY A 59 -6.94 -0.55 17.76
C GLY A 59 -6.64 0.94 17.83
N ALA A 60 -5.81 1.41 18.77
CA ALA A 60 -5.46 2.82 18.89
C ALA A 60 -4.27 3.17 17.97
N LEU A 61 -4.55 3.87 16.87
CA LEU A 61 -3.55 4.46 16.00
C LEU A 61 -3.46 5.97 16.22
N GLU A 62 -2.26 6.45 16.51
CA GLU A 62 -1.97 7.87 16.67
C GLU A 62 -1.20 8.41 15.46
N PHE A 63 -1.17 9.74 15.31
CA PHE A 63 -0.42 10.35 14.22
C PHE A 63 1.03 9.87 14.21
N THR A 64 1.67 9.68 15.36
CA THR A 64 3.06 9.20 15.50
C THR A 64 3.33 7.79 14.96
N ASP A 65 2.29 6.99 14.70
CA ASP A 65 2.42 5.62 14.22
C ASP A 65 2.75 5.51 12.72
N HIS A 66 2.61 6.60 11.96
CA HIS A 66 2.99 6.68 10.55
C HIS A 66 4.41 6.19 10.27
N GLY A 67 5.39 6.52 11.12
CA GLY A 67 6.78 6.13 10.94
C GLY A 67 6.99 4.62 11.04
N PRO A 68 6.57 3.98 12.15
CA PRO A 68 6.57 2.53 12.29
C PRO A 68 5.81 1.79 11.19
N ILE A 69 4.67 2.32 10.74
CA ILE A 69 3.82 1.71 9.71
C ILE A 69 4.41 1.78 8.30
N ALA A 70 5.05 2.89 7.95
CA ALA A 70 5.50 3.19 6.59
C ALA A 70 6.94 2.73 6.28
N ARG A 71 7.61 2.09 7.25
CA ARG A 71 8.98 1.60 7.13
C ARG A 71 9.04 0.26 6.40
#